data_AF-A0A7S1QQL5-F1
#
_entry.id   AF-A0A7S1QQL5-F1
#
_cell.length_a   1.000
_cell.length_b   1.000
_cell.length_c   1.000
_cell.angle_alpha   90.00
_cell.angle_beta   90.00
_cell.angle_gamma   90.00
#
_symmetry.space_group_name_H-M   'P 1'
#
loop_
_entity.id
_entity.type
_entity.pdbx_description
1 polymer ?
#
loop_
_entity_poly.entity_id
_entity_poly.type
_entity_poly.pdbx_seq_one_letter_code
_entity_poly.pdbx_strand_id
1 'polypeptide(L)'
;GGGPRLKHGRTHARNAAMSSLAKTSPKSKSLAVDALSAALEEPEKGLKIEALKALTQVATCGDEKATAAVLRCLGDASPEVRLAALRALPVLAGGRDLRVI
;
A
#
# COMPACT_ATOMS: atom_id res chain seq x y z
N GLY A 1 27.69 27.04 -12.25
CA GLY A 1 27.94 25.67 -11.77
C GLY A 1 26.97 25.36 -10.66
N GLY A 2 25.96 24.54 -10.92
CA GLY A 2 24.90 24.22 -9.97
C GLY A 2 25.32 23.13 -8.99
N GLY A 3 25.36 23.45 -7.70
CA GLY A 3 25.24 22.46 -6.63
C GLY A 3 23.79 22.35 -6.14
N PRO A 4 23.51 21.56 -5.09
CA PRO A 4 23.94 20.20 -4.82
C PRO A 4 22.78 19.21 -5.08
N ARG A 5 23.14 17.93 -5.27
CA ARG A 5 22.22 16.81 -5.54
C ARG A 5 21.35 16.53 -4.32
N LEU A 6 20.11 16.99 -4.31
CA LEU A 6 19.11 16.68 -3.28
C LEU A 6 18.53 15.27 -3.51
N LYS A 7 19.21 14.24 -3.00
CA LYS A 7 18.71 12.85 -2.95
C LYS A 7 17.76 12.54 -1.78
N HIS A 8 17.31 13.51 -0.99
CA HIS A 8 16.57 13.25 0.25
C HIS A 8 15.31 14.12 0.43
N GLY A 9 14.54 14.35 -0.64
CA GLY A 9 13.38 15.25 -0.61
C GLY A 9 11.99 14.59 -0.66
N ARG A 10 11.88 13.28 -0.89
CA ARG A 10 10.57 12.61 -1.11
C ARG A 10 10.01 11.86 0.10
N THR A 11 10.78 11.75 1.19
CA THR A 11 10.42 10.87 2.32
C THR A 11 9.57 11.57 3.39
N HIS A 12 9.62 12.90 3.51
CA HIS A 12 8.84 13.61 4.56
C HIS A 12 7.43 14.04 4.13
N ALA A 13 7.18 14.30 2.85
CA ALA A 13 5.83 14.67 2.38
C ALA A 13 4.85 13.49 2.41
N ARG A 14 5.35 12.24 2.37
CA ARG A 14 4.54 11.02 2.29
C ARG A 14 3.91 10.63 3.63
N ASN A 15 4.65 10.82 4.73
CA ASN A 15 4.16 10.49 6.07
C ASN A 15 3.09 11.47 6.56
N ALA A 16 3.18 12.75 6.17
CA ALA A 16 2.14 13.75 6.49
C ALA A 16 0.84 13.49 5.70
N ALA A 17 0.92 13.06 4.44
CA ALA A 17 -0.26 12.74 3.63
C ALA A 17 -1.04 11.54 4.19
N MET A 18 -0.35 10.50 4.68
CA MET A 18 -0.99 9.33 5.33
C MET A 18 -1.79 9.70 6.58
N SER A 19 -1.30 10.62 7.41
CA SER A 19 -2.00 11.02 8.64
C SER A 19 -3.21 11.94 8.39
N SER A 20 -3.25 12.67 7.27
CA SER A 20 -4.36 13.59 6.96
C SER A 20 -5.51 12.94 6.18
N LEU A 21 -5.28 11.86 5.44
CA LEU A 21 -6.32 11.14 4.69
C LEU A 21 -7.29 10.34 5.58
N ALA A 22 -6.93 10.11 6.84
CA ALA A 22 -7.76 9.40 7.82
C ALA A 22 -9.05 10.15 8.22
N LYS A 23 -9.19 11.45 7.91
CA LYS A 23 -10.29 12.29 8.43
C LYS A 23 -11.48 12.55 7.49
N THR A 24 -11.46 12.23 6.20
CA THR A 24 -12.45 12.83 5.29
C THR A 24 -12.86 11.92 4.14
N SER A 25 -14.15 11.85 3.83
CA SER A 25 -14.81 11.52 2.54
C SER A 25 -14.41 10.24 1.74
N PRO A 26 -15.36 9.48 1.15
CA PRO A 26 -15.05 8.31 0.30
C PRO A 26 -14.10 8.60 -0.88
N LYS A 27 -14.05 9.83 -1.40
CA LYS A 27 -13.06 10.26 -2.40
C LYS A 27 -11.61 10.20 -1.89
N SER A 28 -11.41 10.45 -0.60
CA SER A 28 -10.08 10.43 0.04
C SER A 28 -9.56 9.00 0.18
N LYS A 29 -10.44 8.02 0.42
CA LYS A 29 -10.08 6.60 0.47
C LYS A 29 -9.59 6.10 -0.89
N SER A 30 -10.27 6.46 -1.97
CA SER A 30 -9.81 6.11 -3.33
C SER A 30 -8.44 6.70 -3.63
N LEU A 31 -8.22 7.99 -3.32
CA LEU A 31 -6.91 8.63 -3.51
C LEU A 31 -5.81 7.98 -2.66
N ALA A 32 -6.15 7.55 -1.44
CA ALA A 32 -5.22 6.84 -0.59
C ALA A 32 -4.87 5.46 -1.17
N VAL A 33 -5.84 4.69 -1.67
CA VAL A 33 -5.59 3.40 -2.33
C VAL A 33 -4.72 3.57 -3.57
N ASP A 34 -4.97 4.59 -4.39
CA ASP A 34 -4.16 4.86 -5.58
C ASP A 34 -2.71 5.24 -5.18
N ALA A 35 -2.53 6.10 -4.18
CA ALA A 35 -1.20 6.50 -3.68
C ALA A 35 -0.43 5.33 -3.04
N LEU A 36 -1.13 4.47 -2.31
CA LEU A 36 -0.54 3.26 -1.72
C LEU A 36 -0.22 2.20 -2.78
N SER A 37 -1.03 2.09 -3.83
CA SER A 37 -0.74 1.20 -4.96
C SER A 37 0.53 1.64 -5.69
N ALA A 38 0.70 2.95 -5.91
CA ALA A 38 1.95 3.50 -6.46
C ALA A 38 3.15 3.21 -5.54
N ALA A 39 2.97 3.24 -4.22
CA ALA A 39 4.02 2.91 -3.27
C ALA A 39 4.50 1.46 -3.34
N LEU A 40 3.66 0.54 -3.81
CA LEU A 40 4.02 -0.87 -3.98
C LEU A 40 4.94 -1.10 -5.19
N GLU A 41 5.00 -0.13 -6.12
CA GLU A 41 5.88 -0.19 -7.29
C GLU A 41 7.29 0.33 -7.01
N GLU A 42 7.49 1.07 -5.91
CA GLU A 42 8.79 1.58 -5.50
C GLU A 42 9.75 0.43 -5.12
N PRO A 43 11.04 0.48 -5.48
CA PRO A 43 11.97 -0.64 -5.25
C PRO A 43 12.28 -0.91 -3.77
N GLU A 44 12.02 0.06 -2.89
CA GLU A 44 12.34 -0.04 -1.48
C GLU A 44 11.34 -0.95 -0.74
N LYS A 45 11.81 -2.12 -0.30
CA LYS A 45 10.99 -3.11 0.42
C LYS A 45 10.26 -2.53 1.65
N GLY A 46 10.88 -1.60 2.37
CA GLY A 46 10.28 -0.95 3.54
C GLY A 46 9.02 -0.17 3.18
N LEU A 47 9.06 0.58 2.07
CA LEU A 47 7.90 1.32 1.57
C LEU A 47 6.79 0.37 1.11
N LYS A 48 7.13 -0.75 0.48
CA LYS A 48 6.14 -1.76 0.08
C LYS A 48 5.42 -2.37 1.28
N ILE A 49 6.17 -2.77 2.31
CA ILE A 49 5.60 -3.37 3.53
C ILE A 49 4.67 -2.37 4.23
N GLU A 50 5.09 -1.12 4.36
CA GLU A 50 4.28 -0.08 5.00
C GLU A 50 3.02 0.23 4.17
N ALA A 51 3.15 0.24 2.84
CA ALA A 51 2.02 0.42 1.95
C ALA A 51 1.00 -0.73 2.05
N LEU A 52 1.45 -1.98 2.15
CA LEU A 52 0.57 -3.14 2.35
C LEU A 52 -0.22 -3.03 3.67
N LYS A 53 0.42 -2.63 4.76
CA LYS A 53 -0.24 -2.43 6.06
C LYS A 53 -1.24 -1.27 6.03
N ALA A 54 -0.91 -0.19 5.33
CA ALA A 54 -1.81 0.94 5.18
C ALA A 54 -3.00 0.61 4.27
N LEU A 55 -2.78 -0.18 3.21
CA LEU A 55 -3.85 -0.65 2.33
C LEU A 55 -4.91 -1.42 3.11
N THR A 56 -4.51 -2.31 4.02
CA THR A 56 -5.47 -3.03 4.87
C THR A 56 -6.32 -2.15 5.79
N GLN A 57 -5.87 -0.93 6.08
CA GLN A 57 -6.58 0.02 6.95
C GLN A 57 -7.49 0.98 6.16
N VAL A 58 -7.13 1.29 4.92
CA VAL A 58 -7.79 2.35 4.14
C VAL A 58 -8.66 1.79 3.02
N ALA A 59 -8.28 0.67 2.42
CA ALA A 59 -9.04 0.05 1.35
C ALA A 59 -10.34 -0.55 1.88
N THR A 60 -11.34 -0.57 1.02
CA THR A 60 -12.63 -1.16 1.33
C THR A 60 -12.55 -2.67 1.09
N CYS A 61 -13.23 -3.45 1.92
CA CYS A 61 -13.43 -4.88 1.67
C CYS A 61 -14.04 -5.09 0.27
N GLY A 62 -13.41 -5.91 -0.58
CA GLY A 62 -13.82 -6.12 -1.97
C GLY A 62 -13.32 -5.04 -2.95
N ASP A 63 -12.38 -4.19 -2.53
CA ASP A 63 -11.72 -3.24 -3.43
C ASP A 63 -10.79 -4.00 -4.38
N GLU A 64 -11.23 -4.12 -5.65
CA GLU A 64 -10.50 -4.84 -6.69
C GLU A 64 -9.13 -4.23 -6.96
N LYS A 65 -8.98 -2.90 -6.89
CA LYS A 65 -7.68 -2.24 -7.09
C LYS A 65 -6.72 -2.60 -5.98
N ALA A 66 -7.16 -2.51 -4.73
CA ALA A 66 -6.33 -2.87 -3.58
C ALA A 66 -5.95 -4.36 -3.64
N THR A 67 -6.89 -5.23 -4.01
CA THR A 67 -6.67 -6.67 -4.14
C THR A 67 -5.66 -6.99 -5.25
N ALA A 68 -5.80 -6.38 -6.43
CA ALA A 68 -4.85 -6.54 -7.54
C ALA A 68 -3.44 -6.06 -7.17
N ALA A 69 -3.34 -4.96 -6.43
CA ALA A 69 -2.05 -4.43 -5.98
C ALA A 69 -1.36 -5.39 -4.99
N VAL A 70 -2.11 -5.98 -4.06
CA VAL A 70 -1.58 -7.00 -3.13
C VAL A 70 -1.19 -8.30 -3.84
N LEU A 71 -1.97 -8.74 -4.83
CA LEU A 71 -1.66 -9.92 -5.64
C LEU A 71 -0.31 -9.78 -6.35
N ARG A 72 0.01 -8.59 -6.88
CA ARG A 72 1.33 -8.32 -7.49
C ARG A 72 2.47 -8.48 -6.47
N CYS A 73 2.27 -8.11 -5.21
CA CYS A 73 3.28 -8.23 -4.17
C CYS A 73 3.55 -9.68 -3.72
N LEU A 74 2.70 -10.64 -4.08
CA LEU A 74 2.98 -12.07 -3.87
C LEU A 74 4.14 -12.58 -4.75
N GLY A 75 4.37 -11.94 -5.90
CA GLY A 75 5.49 -12.23 -6.79
C GLY A 75 6.76 -11.42 -6.48
N ASP A 76 6.80 -10.67 -5.37
CA ASP A 76 7.92 -9.80 -5.06
C ASP A 76 9.20 -10.60 -4.75
N ALA A 77 10.35 -10.06 -5.18
CA ALA A 77 11.65 -10.66 -4.90
C ALA A 77 11.93 -10.80 -3.39
N SER A 78 11.43 -9.86 -2.59
CA SER A 78 11.62 -9.86 -1.14
C SER A 78 10.65 -10.82 -0.43
N PRO A 79 11.14 -11.81 0.35
CA PRO A 79 10.29 -12.70 1.13
C PRO A 79 9.43 -11.96 2.16
N GLU A 80 9.94 -10.85 2.72
CA GLU A 80 9.21 -10.02 3.68
C GLU A 80 7.98 -9.36 3.04
N VAL A 81 8.12 -8.90 1.79
CA VAL A 81 7.03 -8.28 1.02
C VAL A 81 5.97 -9.33 0.67
N ARG A 82 6.39 -10.52 0.23
CA ARG A 82 5.47 -11.64 -0.04
C ARG A 82 4.66 -12.02 1.20
N LEU A 83 5.31 -12.12 2.36
CA LEU A 83 4.65 -12.43 3.62
C LEU A 83 3.64 -11.34 4.03
N ALA A 84 4.01 -10.07 3.88
CA ALA A 84 3.11 -8.95 4.14
C ALA A 84 1.89 -8.99 3.21
N ALA A 85 2.09 -9.32 1.93
CA ALA A 85 1.00 -9.44 0.96
C ALA A 85 0.05 -10.60 1.27
N LEU A 86 0.58 -11.77 1.63
CA LEU A 86 -0.22 -12.91 2.09
C LEU A 86 -1.09 -12.57 3.31
N ARG A 87 -0.59 -11.73 4.22
CA ARG A 87 -1.36 -11.28 5.40
C ARG A 87 -2.42 -10.23 5.05
N ALA A 88 -2.16 -9.40 4.05
CA ALA A 88 -3.08 -8.36 3.62
C ALA A 88 -4.25 -8.89 2.78
N LEU A 89 -4.01 -9.95 2.00
CA LEU A 89 -4.97 -10.45 1.02
C LEU A 89 -6.32 -10.90 1.62
N PRO A 90 -6.41 -11.66 2.73
CA PRO A 90 -7.68 -12.05 3.33
C PRO A 90 -8.50 -10.87 3.85
N VAL A 91 -7.82 -9.80 4.27
CA VAL A 91 -8.46 -8.57 4.78
C VAL A 91 -9.12 -7.80 3.63
N LEU A 92 -8.45 -7.75 2.48
CA LEU A 92 -8.89 -6.98 1.31
C LEU A 92 -9.88 -7.73 0.41
N ALA A 93 -9.66 -9.03 0.21
CA ALA A 93 -10.56 -9.88 -0.56
C ALA A 93 -11.96 -9.99 0.06
N GLY A 94 -12.09 -9.56 1.32
CA GLY A 94 -13.29 -9.76 2.11
C GLY A 94 -13.37 -11.20 2.55
N GLY A 95 -13.39 -11.41 3.87
CA GLY A 95 -13.50 -12.72 4.49
C GLY A 95 -14.86 -13.43 4.26
N ARG A 96 -15.39 -13.41 3.04
CA ARG A 96 -16.55 -14.21 2.63
C ARG A 96 -16.20 -15.47 1.84
N ASP A 97 -14.94 -15.68 1.43
CA ASP A 97 -14.57 -16.89 0.69
C ASP A 97 -13.20 -17.50 1.04
N LEU A 98 -12.71 -17.30 2.26
CA LEU A 98 -11.57 -18.09 2.80
C LEU A 98 -11.99 -18.92 4.02
N ARG A 99 -13.23 -19.41 4.02
CA ARG A 99 -13.57 -20.57 4.83
C ARG A 99 -13.14 -21.82 4.08
N VAL A 100 -12.00 -22.37 4.52
CA VAL A 100 -11.71 -23.81 4.63
C VAL A 100 -12.08 -24.67 3.42
N ILE A 101 -11.06 -25.05 2.66
CA ILE A 101 -10.94 -26.41 2.12
C ILE A 101 -9.58 -26.96 2.53
#